data_AF-A0A1S8SUC1-F1
#
_entry.id   AF-A0A1S8SUC1-F1
#
_cell.length_a   1.000
_cell.length_b   1.000
_cell.length_c   1.000
_cell.angle_alpha   90.00
_cell.angle_beta   90.00
_cell.angle_gamma   90.00
#
_symmetry.space_group_name_H-M   'P 1'
#
loop_
_entity.id
_entity.type
_entity.pdbx_description
1 polymer ?
#
loop_
_entity_poly.entity_id
_entity_poly.type
_entity_poly.pdbx_seq_one_letter_code
_entity_poly.pdbx_strand_id
1 'polypeptide(L)'
;MLHHIEDCQVLIPEHIKVDCSLLSIAKKLKLVQTGAGFDNVDIDACTQYGIWAANAAGVNAQAVAEHVMALILSYYKNIPFLDSFMKNRIDENELQI
;
A
#
# COMPACT_ATOMS: atom_id res chain seq x y z
N MET A 1 -6.70 -18.51 5.52
CA MET A 1 -5.56 -17.89 4.78
C MET A 1 -4.23 -17.92 5.55
N LEU A 2 -4.20 -18.00 6.89
CA LEU A 2 -2.96 -18.04 7.69
C LEU A 2 -2.50 -19.46 8.13
N HIS A 3 -2.88 -20.52 7.39
CA HIS A 3 -2.68 -21.92 7.82
C HIS A 3 -1.22 -22.35 8.01
N HIS A 4 -0.25 -21.55 7.51
CA HIS A 4 1.18 -21.85 7.57
C HIS A 4 1.98 -20.81 8.36
N ILE A 5 1.32 -19.90 9.09
CA ILE A 5 2.02 -18.83 9.82
C ILE A 5 2.95 -19.38 10.91
N GLU A 6 2.60 -20.52 11.52
CA GLU A 6 3.42 -21.16 12.55
C GLU A 6 4.79 -21.60 12.03
N ASP A 7 4.86 -21.96 10.74
CA ASP A 7 6.07 -22.46 10.08
C ASP A 7 6.84 -21.39 9.31
N CYS A 8 6.30 -20.19 9.22
CA CYS A 8 6.85 -19.10 8.43
C CYS A 8 8.04 -18.45 9.13
N GLN A 9 9.10 -18.13 8.39
CA GLN A 9 10.26 -17.39 8.92
C GLN A 9 10.25 -15.91 8.55
N VAL A 10 9.58 -15.55 7.44
CA VAL A 10 9.50 -14.18 6.92
C VAL A 10 8.09 -13.91 6.44
N LEU A 11 7.48 -12.85 6.95
CA LEU A 11 6.16 -12.38 6.54
C LEU A 11 6.29 -11.09 5.73
N ILE A 12 5.63 -11.04 4.57
CA ILE A 12 5.48 -9.83 3.76
C ILE A 12 3.99 -9.46 3.75
N PRO A 13 3.52 -8.63 4.68
CA PRO A 13 2.11 -8.30 4.79
C PRO A 13 1.74 -7.19 3.81
N GLU A 14 0.64 -7.38 3.07
CA GLU A 14 0.10 -6.34 2.17
C GLU A 14 -1.13 -5.66 2.79
N HIS A 15 -2.17 -6.43 3.11
CA HIS A 15 -3.44 -5.92 3.67
C HIS A 15 -3.85 -6.59 5.00
N ILE A 16 -2.90 -7.23 5.67
CA ILE A 16 -3.13 -7.85 6.98
C ILE A 16 -2.54 -6.97 8.09
N LYS A 17 -3.20 -6.95 9.25
CA LYS A 17 -2.62 -6.40 10.47
C LYS A 17 -1.65 -7.41 11.08
N VAL A 18 -0.45 -6.96 11.40
CA VAL A 18 0.57 -7.72 12.12
C VAL A 18 0.54 -7.22 13.56
N ASP A 19 -0.38 -7.74 14.34
CA ASP A 19 -0.61 -7.39 15.74
C ASP A 19 -0.18 -8.52 16.69
N CYS A 20 -0.27 -8.27 18.00
CA CYS A 20 0.02 -9.27 19.03
C CYS A 20 -0.70 -10.62 18.80
N SER A 21 -1.93 -10.63 18.27
CA SER A 21 -2.69 -11.87 18.07
C SER A 21 -2.07 -12.74 16.99
N LEU A 22 -1.67 -12.13 15.86
CA LEU A 22 -0.97 -12.83 14.78
C LEU A 22 0.43 -13.27 15.23
N LEU A 23 1.18 -12.39 15.89
CA LEU A 23 2.54 -12.68 16.31
C LEU A 23 2.59 -13.81 17.36
N SER A 24 1.58 -13.91 18.23
CA SER A 24 1.50 -14.95 19.26
C SER A 24 1.45 -16.38 18.71
N ILE A 25 0.92 -16.57 17.49
CA ILE A 25 0.83 -17.88 16.83
C ILE A 25 1.97 -18.12 15.82
N ALA A 26 2.76 -17.09 15.49
CA ALA A 26 3.81 -17.13 14.47
C ALA A 26 5.15 -17.67 15.01
N LYS A 27 5.15 -18.93 15.49
CA LYS A 27 6.22 -19.53 16.30
C LYS A 27 7.63 -19.49 15.68
N LYS A 28 7.76 -19.55 14.36
CA LYS A 28 9.07 -19.54 13.65
C LYS A 28 9.41 -18.20 13.01
N LEU A 29 8.54 -17.19 13.17
CA LEU A 29 8.69 -15.91 12.48
C LEU A 29 9.92 -15.17 13.02
N LYS A 30 10.71 -14.61 12.11
CA LYS A 30 11.94 -13.87 12.41
C LYS A 30 11.93 -12.46 11.85
N LEU A 31 11.21 -12.25 10.74
CA LEU A 31 11.18 -10.98 10.04
C LEU A 31 9.78 -10.68 9.52
N VAL A 32 9.34 -9.44 9.71
CA VAL A 32 8.22 -8.83 9.01
C VAL A 32 8.79 -7.76 8.09
N GLN A 33 8.56 -7.90 6.78
CA GLN A 33 9.04 -6.95 5.79
C GLN A 33 7.88 -6.28 5.06
N THR A 34 7.76 -4.95 5.18
CA THR A 34 6.68 -4.17 4.54
C THR A 34 7.16 -3.37 3.34
N GLY A 35 6.21 -2.71 2.66
CA GLY A 35 6.51 -1.66 1.69
C GLY A 35 7.10 -0.42 2.35
N ALA A 36 6.90 0.77 1.76
CA ALA A 36 7.42 2.01 2.35
C ALA A 36 6.74 2.35 3.70
N GLY A 37 5.42 2.16 3.78
CA GLY A 37 4.65 2.29 5.00
C GLY A 37 4.66 1.02 5.85
N PHE A 38 4.35 1.17 7.14
CA PHE A 38 4.32 0.09 8.13
C PHE A 38 3.21 0.27 9.16
N ASP A 39 2.20 1.08 8.86
CA ASP A 39 1.09 1.42 9.76
C ASP A 39 0.27 0.20 10.21
N ASN A 40 0.35 -0.90 9.46
CA ASN A 40 -0.30 -2.16 9.76
C ASN A 40 0.54 -3.11 10.64
N VAL A 41 1.75 -2.71 11.07
CA VAL A 41 2.65 -3.52 11.89
C VAL A 41 2.82 -2.92 13.27
N ASP A 42 2.50 -3.71 14.29
CA ASP A 42 2.77 -3.38 15.69
C ASP A 42 4.26 -3.61 15.99
N ILE A 43 5.04 -2.53 15.94
CA ILE A 43 6.50 -2.54 16.14
C ILE A 43 6.87 -2.93 17.58
N ASP A 44 6.07 -2.50 18.55
CA ASP A 44 6.30 -2.82 19.96
C ASP A 44 6.06 -4.31 20.20
N ALA A 45 5.00 -4.88 19.62
CA ALA A 45 4.76 -6.32 19.65
C ALA A 45 5.89 -7.10 18.96
N CYS A 46 6.32 -6.68 17.76
CA CYS A 46 7.46 -7.31 17.09
C CYS A 46 8.69 -7.37 17.99
N THR A 47 8.99 -6.26 18.69
CA THR A 47 10.09 -6.17 19.66
C THR A 47 9.91 -7.15 20.83
N GLN A 48 8.71 -7.22 21.43
CA GLN A 48 8.41 -8.14 22.54
C GLN A 48 8.57 -9.61 22.16
N TYR A 49 8.19 -9.98 20.94
CA TYR A 49 8.33 -11.34 20.41
C TYR A 49 9.72 -11.64 19.83
N GLY A 50 10.66 -10.67 19.82
CA GLY A 50 12.00 -10.85 19.27
C GLY A 50 12.03 -10.96 17.74
N ILE A 51 11.03 -10.41 17.06
CA ILE A 51 10.84 -10.46 15.61
C ILE A 51 11.31 -9.14 15.02
N TRP A 52 12.13 -9.20 13.97
CA TRP A 52 12.63 -8.01 13.31
C TRP A 52 11.55 -7.42 12.41
N ALA A 53 11.46 -6.10 12.37
CA ALA A 53 10.61 -5.37 11.42
C ALA A 53 11.50 -4.54 10.50
N ALA A 54 11.26 -4.61 9.20
CA ALA A 54 11.94 -3.81 8.19
C ALA A 54 10.93 -3.28 7.17
N ASN A 55 11.05 -2.01 6.80
CA ASN A 55 10.27 -1.43 5.71
C ASN A 55 11.18 -1.18 4.50
N ALA A 56 10.58 -1.15 3.31
CA ALA A 56 11.25 -0.75 2.10
C ALA A 56 11.24 0.79 1.98
N ALA A 57 11.89 1.48 2.91
CA ALA A 57 11.88 2.94 2.97
C ALA A 57 12.41 3.56 1.66
N GLY A 58 11.66 4.53 1.12
CA GLY A 58 12.07 5.32 -0.04
C GLY A 58 11.96 4.63 -1.40
N VAL A 59 11.65 3.32 -1.48
CA VAL A 59 11.57 2.62 -2.78
C VAL A 59 10.48 3.15 -3.70
N ASN A 60 9.44 3.78 -3.13
CA ASN A 60 8.35 4.39 -3.87
C ASN A 60 8.54 5.90 -4.09
N ALA A 61 9.63 6.53 -3.64
CA ALA A 61 9.79 7.98 -3.66
C ALA A 61 9.68 8.56 -5.08
N GLN A 62 10.35 7.93 -6.06
CA GLN A 62 10.28 8.36 -7.46
C GLN A 62 8.88 8.17 -8.05
N ALA A 63 8.28 6.99 -7.87
CA ALA A 63 6.94 6.71 -8.37
C ALA A 63 5.89 7.66 -7.79
N VAL A 64 5.99 7.99 -6.50
CA VAL A 64 5.13 8.98 -5.85
C VAL A 64 5.33 10.38 -6.44
N ALA A 65 6.58 10.80 -6.67
CA ALA A 65 6.86 12.10 -7.29
C ALA A 65 6.29 12.20 -8.72
N GLU A 66 6.50 11.17 -9.53
CA GLU A 66 5.92 11.08 -10.88
C GLU A 66 4.39 11.11 -10.84
N HIS A 67 3.78 10.38 -9.90
CA HIS A 67 2.33 10.34 -9.76
C HIS A 67 1.76 11.70 -9.34
N VAL A 68 2.42 12.43 -8.43
CA VAL A 68 2.01 13.79 -8.04
C VAL A 68 2.04 14.72 -9.25
N MET A 69 3.11 14.70 -10.04
CA MET A 69 3.21 15.51 -11.25
C MET A 69 2.11 15.15 -12.27
N ALA A 70 1.85 13.85 -12.45
CA ALA A 70 0.78 13.38 -13.32
C ALA A 70 -0.60 13.85 -12.83
N LEU A 71 -0.87 13.81 -11.52
CA LEU A 71 -2.13 14.27 -10.94
C LEU A 71 -2.31 15.79 -11.10
N ILE A 72 -1.26 16.58 -10.89
CA ILE A 72 -1.30 18.05 -11.09
C ILE A 72 -1.70 18.37 -12.54
N LEU A 73 -1.05 17.75 -13.52
CA LEU A 73 -1.35 17.96 -14.93
C LEU A 73 -2.74 17.45 -15.32
N SER A 74 -3.11 16.27 -14.80
CA SER A 74 -4.41 15.63 -15.02
C SER A 74 -5.56 16.50 -14.53
N TYR A 75 -5.42 17.07 -13.33
CA TYR A 75 -6.39 17.99 -12.77
C TYR A 75 -6.45 19.30 -13.56
N TYR A 76 -5.31 19.95 -13.82
CA TYR A 76 -5.25 21.21 -14.55
C TYR A 76 -5.87 21.14 -15.97
N LYS A 77 -5.77 19.97 -16.61
CA LYS A 77 -6.29 19.73 -17.97
C LYS A 77 -7.64 19.01 -17.97
N ASN A 78 -8.26 18.77 -16.82
CA ASN A 78 -9.51 18.02 -16.69
C ASN A 78 -9.48 16.66 -17.43
N ILE A 79 -8.33 15.98 -17.41
CA ILE A 79 -8.10 14.78 -18.24
C ILE A 79 -9.13 13.67 -17.96
N PRO A 80 -9.43 13.29 -16.70
CA PRO A 80 -10.37 12.19 -16.44
C PRO A 80 -11.78 12.49 -16.93
N PHE A 81 -12.20 13.76 -16.82
CA PHE A 81 -13.50 14.22 -17.32
C PHE A 81 -13.55 14.15 -18.85
N LEU A 82 -12.57 14.74 -19.53
CA LEU A 82 -12.51 14.77 -21.00
C LEU A 82 -12.35 13.36 -21.60
N ASP A 83 -11.57 12.49 -20.97
CA ASP A 83 -11.45 11.09 -21.37
C ASP A 83 -12.81 10.35 -21.31
N SER A 84 -13.54 10.51 -20.19
CA SER A 84 -14.88 9.95 -20.04
C SER A 84 -15.88 10.55 -21.05
N PHE A 85 -15.87 11.88 -21.22
CA PHE A 85 -16.73 12.60 -22.16
C PHE A 85 -16.57 12.06 -23.59
N MET A 86 -15.33 11.93 -24.06
CA MET A 86 -15.02 11.42 -25.41
C MET A 86 -15.43 9.95 -25.57
N LYS A 87 -15.19 9.11 -24.56
CA LYS A 87 -15.58 7.69 -24.60
C LYS A 87 -17.10 7.50 -24.63
N ASN A 88 -17.83 8.40 -23.98
CA ASN A 88 -19.29 8.37 -23.92
C ASN A 88 -19.97 9.12 -25.09
N ARG A 89 -19.20 9.74 -26.00
CA ARG A 89 -19.70 10.47 -27.18
C ARG A 89 -20.71 11.56 -26.84
N ILE A 90 -20.53 12.21 -25.69
CA ILE A 90 -21.37 13.33 -25.28
C ILE A 90 -21.11 14.50 -26.24
N ASP A 91 -22.16 15.22 -26.63
CA ASP A 91 -22.06 16.36 -27.53
C ASP A 91 -21.49 17.59 -26.80
N GLU A 92 -20.70 18.42 -27.49
CA GLU A 92 -20.11 19.63 -26.89
C GLU A 92 -21.17 20.61 -26.38
N ASN A 93 -22.38 20.57 -26.94
CA ASN A 93 -23.50 21.39 -26.49
C ASN A 93 -24.09 20.95 -25.13
N GLU A 94 -23.71 19.76 -24.64
CA GLU A 94 -24.09 19.25 -23.31
C GLU A 94 -23.03 19.57 -22.23
N LEU A 95 -21.92 20.22 -22.61
CA LEU A 95 -20.89 20.68 -21.66
C LEU A 95 -21.40 21.91 -20.88
N GLN A 96 -21.90 21.68 -19.68
CA GLN A 96 -22.06 22.75 -18.69
C GLN A 96 -20.70 23.01 -18.00
N ILE A 97 -19.82 23.75 -18.68
CA ILE A 97 -18.57 24.27 -18.09
C ILE A 97 -18.81 25.69 -17.59
#